data_AF-A0A198UYX1-F1
#
_entry.id   AF-A0A198UYX1-F1
#
_cell.length_a   1.000
_cell.length_b   1.000
_cell.length_c   1.000
_cell.angle_alpha   90.00
_cell.angle_beta   90.00
_cell.angle_gamma   90.00
#
_symmetry.space_group_name_H-M   'P 1'
#
loop_
_entity.id
_entity.type
_entity.pdbx_description
1 polymer ?
#
loop_
_entity_poly.entity_id
_entity_poly.type
_entity_poly.pdbx_seq_one_letter_code
_entity_poly.pdbx_strand_id
1 'polypeptide(L)' 'MRYENLQYYDDKFFKCLTGVNKDLFAQMINVLKHSESLNKETSRPIIHKPNRHHQTMSSLM' A
#
# COMPACT_ATOMS: atom_id res chain seq x y z
N MET A 1 14.76 -14.63 -3.00
CA MET A 1 15.54 -13.37 -3.06
C MET A 1 14.58 -12.21 -2.87
N ARG A 2 14.90 -11.23 -2.03
CA ARG A 2 14.12 -9.98 -1.93
C ARG A 2 14.52 -9.01 -3.04
N TYR A 3 13.57 -8.24 -3.55
CA TYR A 3 13.78 -7.27 -4.63
C TYR A 3 14.75 -6.14 -4.27
N GLU A 4 14.94 -5.85 -2.98
CA GLU A 4 15.94 -4.87 -2.53
C GLU A 4 17.36 -5.29 -2.92
N ASN A 5 17.65 -6.59 -2.97
CA ASN A 5 18.99 -7.10 -3.27
C ASN A 5 19.35 -6.95 -4.76
N LEU A 6 18.36 -6.77 -5.62
CA LEU A 6 18.57 -6.57 -7.06
C LEU A 6 19.13 -5.18 -7.37
N GLN A 7 19.02 -4.22 -6.44
CA GLN A 7 19.48 -2.84 -6.64
C GLN A 7 21.01 -2.71 -6.64
N TYR A 8 21.73 -3.65 -6.03
CA TYR A 8 23.20 -3.64 -5.91
C TYR A 8 23.93 -4.19 -7.14
N TYR A 9 23.20 -4.77 -8.10
CA TYR A 9 23.81 -5.24 -9.34
C TYR A 9 24.04 -4.09 -10.31
N ASP A 10 25.17 -4.11 -11.00
CA ASP A 10 25.44 -3.24 -12.12
C ASP A 10 24.40 -3.44 -13.24
N ASP A 11 24.11 -2.42 -14.03
CA ASP A 11 22.99 -2.38 -14.97
C ASP A 11 23.05 -3.50 -16.00
N LYS A 12 24.26 -3.82 -16.47
CA LYS A 12 24.50 -4.91 -17.41
C LYS A 12 24.17 -6.27 -16.80
N PHE A 13 24.54 -6.47 -15.54
CA PHE A 13 24.31 -7.72 -14.82
C PHE A 13 22.85 -7.85 -14.41
N PHE A 14 22.23 -6.75 -13.97
CA PHE A 14 20.82 -6.65 -13.68
C PHE A 14 19.96 -7.01 -14.89
N LYS A 15 20.25 -6.44 -16.06
CA LYS A 15 19.53 -6.72 -17.30
C LYS A 15 19.69 -8.16 -17.74
N CYS A 16 20.89 -8.74 -17.55
CA CYS A 16 21.12 -10.16 -17.81
C CYS A 16 20.27 -11.06 -16.91
N LEU A 17 20.17 -10.73 -15.61
CA LEU A 17 19.40 -11.49 -14.63
C LEU A 17 17.88 -11.38 -14.82
N THR A 18 17.39 -10.18 -15.13
CA THR A 18 15.95 -9.87 -15.11
C THR A 18 15.31 -9.79 -16.49
N GLY A 19 16.12 -9.65 -17.56
CA GLY A 19 15.65 -9.42 -18.91
C GLY A 19 15.09 -8.02 -19.17
N VAL A 20 15.06 -7.13 -18.16
CA VAL A 20 14.48 -5.79 -18.24
C VAL A 20 15.47 -4.72 -17.77
N ASN A 21 15.30 -3.49 -18.28
CA ASN A 21 16.09 -2.35 -17.83
C ASN A 21 15.69 -1.95 -16.39
N LYS A 22 16.64 -1.43 -15.61
CA LYS A 22 16.40 -0.99 -14.23
C LYS A 22 15.29 0.04 -14.12
N ASP A 23 15.22 1.01 -15.02
CA ASP A 23 14.20 2.07 -14.99
C ASP A 23 12.79 1.49 -15.11
N LEU A 24 12.60 0.54 -16.03
CA LEU A 24 11.32 -0.14 -16.21
C LEU A 24 10.98 -0.99 -14.98
N PHE A 25 11.96 -1.71 -14.45
CA PHE A 25 11.78 -2.49 -13.23
C PHE A 25 11.38 -1.61 -12.04
N ALA A 26 12.00 -0.44 -11.86
CA ALA A 26 11.65 0.49 -10.79
C ALA A 26 10.20 0.99 -10.91
N GLN A 27 9.75 1.28 -12.13
CA GLN A 27 8.34 1.65 -12.39
C GLN A 27 7.38 0.51 -12.02
N MET A 28 7.69 -0.74 -12.39
CA MET A 28 6.89 -1.91 -12.03
C MET A 28 6.78 -2.09 -10.51
N ILE A 29 7.89 -1.92 -9.78
CA ILE A 29 7.88 -1.99 -8.32
C ILE A 29 7.00 -0.89 -7.70
N ASN A 30 7.02 0.33 -8.25
CA ASN A 30 6.16 1.40 -7.77
C ASN A 30 4.66 1.09 -7.98
N VAL A 31 4.30 0.51 -9.12
CA VAL A 31 2.92 0.07 -9.39
C VAL A 31 2.48 -0.99 -8.38
N LEU A 32 3.33 -1.99 -8.11
CA LEU A 32 3.04 -3.04 -7.14
C LEU A 32 2.88 -2.49 -5.72
N LYS A 33 3.77 -1.60 -5.29
CA LYS A 33 3.67 -0.93 -3.98
C LYS A 33 2.41 -0.08 -3.86
N HIS A 34 2.05 0.62 -4.93
CA HIS A 34 0.84 1.43 -4.96
C HIS A 34 -0.41 0.55 -4.84
N SER A 35 -0.47 -0.57 -5.57
CA SER A 35 -1.56 -1.54 -5.47
C SER A 35 -1.67 -2.15 -4.07
N GLU A 36 -0.54 -2.52 -3.44
CA GLU A 36 -0.55 -2.99 -2.05
C GLU A 36 -1.05 -1.93 -1.07
N SER A 37 -0.67 -0.66 -1.27
CA SER A 37 -1.12 0.45 -0.43
C SER A 37 -2.64 0.63 -0.52
N LEU A 38 -3.21 0.58 -1.73
CA LEU A 38 -4.65 0.66 -1.95
C LEU A 38 -5.40 -0.50 -1.27
N ASN A 39 -4.88 -1.73 -1.37
CA ASN A 39 -5.46 -2.89 -0.70
C ASN A 39 -5.42 -2.78 0.83
N LYS A 40 -4.39 -2.14 1.38
CA LYS A 40 -4.28 -1.87 2.82
C LYS A 40 -5.23 -0.76 3.27
N GLU A 41 -5.52 0.22 2.42
CA GLU A 41 -6.50 1.28 2.70
C GLU A 41 -7.94 0.76 2.68
N THR A 42 -8.28 -0.11 1.73
CA THR A 42 -9.62 -0.74 1.64
C THR A 42 -9.86 -1.78 2.73
N SER A 43 -8.80 -2.42 3.25
CA SER A 43 -8.88 -3.40 4.33
C SER A 43 -8.84 -2.80 5.72
N ARG A 44 -8.79 -1.46 5.87
CA ARG A 44 -8.93 -0.85 7.20
C ARG A 44 -10.34 -1.13 7.69
N PRO A 45 -10.53 -1.72 8.89
CA PRO A 45 -11.86 -1.86 9.45
C PRO A 45 -12.45 -0.46 9.56
N ILE A 46 -13.55 -0.22 8.85
CA ILE A 46 -14.38 0.94 9.09
C ILE A 46 -14.86 0.76 10.54
N ILE A 47 -14.19 1.43 11.47
CA ILE A 47 -14.69 1.56 12.83
C ILE A 47 -15.96 2.41 12.69
N HIS A 48 -17.09 1.77 12.42
CA HIS A 48 -18.40 2.34 12.65
C HIS A 48 -18.46 2.65 14.14
N LYS A 49 -18.05 3.85 14.53
CA LYS A 49 -18.39 4.38 15.84
C LYS A 49 -19.92 4.39 15.87
N PRO A 50 -20.58 3.63 16.76
CA PRO A 50 -22.03 3.69 16.86
C PRO A 50 -22.38 5.14 17.20
N ASN A 51 -23.16 5.75 16.30
CA ASN A 51 -23.63 7.11 16.42
C ASN A 51 -24.54 7.16 17.66
N ARG A 52 -24.04 7.67 18.79
CA ARG A 52 -24.85 7.86 20.00
C ARG A 52 -25.75 9.08 19.81
N HIS A 53 -26.80 8.92 19.02
CA HIS A 53 -27.96 9.80 19.04
C HIS A 53 -29.18 8.97 19.44
N HIS A 54 -29.33 8.75 20.75
CA HIS A 54 -30.62 8.44 21.34
C HIS A 54 -30.76 9.18 22.68
N GLN A 55 -31.44 10.33 22.58
CA GLN A 55 -32.55 10.77 23.44
C GLN A 55 -32.39 10.70 24.96
N THR A 56 -32.39 11.87 25.61
CA THR A 56 -33.30 12.08 26.76
C THR A 56 -33.68 13.57 26.86
N MET A 57 -34.90 13.88 26.41
CA MET A 57 -35.66 15.06 26.83
C MET A 57 -36.27 14.76 28.20
N SER A 58 -35.70 15.29 29.29
CA SER A 58 -36.30 15.51 30.63
C SER A 58 -35.16 16.00 31.52
N SER A 59 -35.20 17.14 32.20
CA SER A 59 -36.26 17.60 33.09
C SER A 59 -36.28 19.13 33.13
N LEU A 60 -37.44 19.69 32.79
CA LEU A 60 -37.90 20.98 33.27
C LEU A 60 -38.54 20.70 34.63
N MET A 61 -37.89 21.09 35.73
CA MET A 61 -38.44 21.56 37.02
C MET A 61 -37.28 21.95 37.93
#